data_AF-A0A844DCK5-F1
#
_entry.id   AF-A0A844DCK5-F1
#
_cell.length_a   1.000
_cell.length_b   1.000
_cell.length_c   1.000
_cell.angle_alpha   90.00
_cell.angle_beta   90.00
_cell.angle_gamma   90.00
#
_symmetry.space_group_name_H-M   'P 1'
#
loop_
_entity.id
_entity.type
_entity.pdbx_description
1 polymer ?
#
loop_
_entity_poly.entity_id
_entity_poly.type
_entity_poly.pdbx_seq_one_letter_code
_entity_poly.pdbx_strand_id
1 'polypeptide(L)'
;MIISLITALGGGLMRLLPEIFALLNKRTDNAHELAMLDRQFELEKSRAAAHKDELQLTTDAAQTLALLDAQKSALVGQAQLTGTWWVDALNILVRPLTTYYMLLLYGLAKVALFAVAVHSGGNVWQAVLQAYDSEDRALLTGILSFWFVGRVLDKKS
;
A
#
# COMPACT_ATOMS: atom_id res chain seq x y z
N MET A 1 42.59 66.29 -24.83
CA MET A 1 41.75 65.40 -25.66
C MET A 1 41.52 64.02 -25.03
N ILE A 2 42.51 63.43 -24.34
CA ILE A 2 42.37 62.11 -23.67
C ILE A 2 41.40 62.14 -22.46
N ILE A 3 41.44 63.20 -21.64
CA ILE A 3 40.56 63.34 -20.47
C ILE A 3 39.08 63.41 -20.87
N SER A 4 38.73 64.14 -21.93
CA SER A 4 37.35 64.25 -22.43
C SER A 4 36.79 62.90 -22.94
N LEU A 5 37.63 62.04 -23.51
CA LEU A 5 37.25 60.68 -23.91
C LEU A 5 37.03 59.77 -22.69
N ILE A 6 37.86 59.92 -21.64
CA ILE A 6 37.70 59.18 -20.38
C ILE A 6 36.45 59.63 -19.62
N THR A 7 36.13 60.93 -19.61
CA THR A 7 34.90 61.46 -19.00
C THR A 7 33.65 61.04 -19.78
N ALA A 8 33.70 61.05 -21.13
CA ALA A 8 32.60 60.57 -21.96
C ALA A 8 32.38 59.05 -21.83
N LEU A 9 33.44 58.25 -21.77
CA LEU A 9 33.38 56.81 -21.50
C LEU A 9 32.91 56.50 -20.06
N GLY A 10 33.37 57.27 -19.08
CA GLY A 10 32.95 57.14 -17.68
C GLY A 10 31.46 57.49 -17.47
N GLY A 11 30.95 58.50 -18.18
CA GLY A 11 29.52 58.83 -18.18
C GLY A 11 28.64 57.76 -18.86
N GLY A 12 29.15 57.12 -19.91
CA GLY A 12 28.50 55.96 -20.54
C GLY A 12 28.44 54.74 -19.62
N LEU A 13 29.51 54.47 -18.86
CA LEU A 13 29.55 53.40 -17.85
C LEU A 13 28.56 53.63 -16.70
N MET A 14 28.43 54.87 -16.21
CA MET A 14 27.43 55.20 -15.19
C MET A 14 25.98 55.01 -15.67
N ARG A 15 25.71 55.06 -16.98
CA ARG A 15 24.36 54.80 -17.53
C ARG A 15 24.05 53.31 -17.66
N LEU A 16 25.08 52.46 -17.80
CA LEU A 16 24.94 51.01 -17.87
C LEU A 16 24.87 50.34 -16.49
N LEU A 17 25.47 50.95 -15.46
CA LEU A 17 25.38 50.52 -14.06
C LEU A 17 23.92 50.25 -13.59
N PRO A 18 22.97 51.19 -13.71
CA PRO A 18 21.58 50.95 -13.30
C PRO A 18 20.90 49.84 -14.10
N GLU A 19 21.29 49.65 -15.36
CA GLU A 19 20.74 48.60 -16.23
C GLU A 19 21.26 47.21 -15.85
N ILE A 20 22.52 47.10 -15.41
CA ILE A 20 23.09 45.87 -14.83
C ILE A 20 22.42 45.52 -13.50
N PHE A 21 22.19 46.50 -12.62
CA PHE A 21 21.45 46.28 -11.37
C PHE A 21 19.99 45.88 -11.62
N ALA A 22 19.33 46.47 -12.62
CA ALA A 22 17.97 46.07 -13.00
C ALA A 22 17.92 44.62 -13.51
N LEU A 23 18.90 44.19 -14.31
CA LEU A 23 18.99 42.81 -14.79
C LEU A 23 19.26 41.82 -13.66
N LEU A 24 20.10 42.21 -12.69
CA LEU A 24 20.41 41.42 -11.50
C LEU A 24 19.17 41.28 -10.60
N ASN A 25 18.47 42.38 -10.34
CA ASN A 25 17.23 42.40 -9.55
C ASN A 25 16.16 41.51 -10.19
N LYS A 26 15.97 41.61 -11.51
CA LYS A 26 15.03 40.76 -12.25
C LYS A 26 15.38 39.27 -12.15
N ARG A 27 16.67 38.91 -12.09
CA ARG A 27 17.09 37.53 -11.84
C ARG A 27 16.77 37.06 -10.43
N THR A 28 17.00 37.90 -9.42
CA THR A 28 16.64 37.57 -8.02
C THR A 28 15.14 37.44 -7.84
N ASP A 29 14.33 38.30 -8.45
CA ASP A 29 12.87 38.24 -8.37
C ASP A 29 12.34 36.94 -9.02
N ASN A 30 12.81 36.62 -10.22
CA ASN A 30 12.47 35.36 -10.89
C ASN A 30 12.92 34.12 -10.08
N ALA A 31 14.11 34.17 -9.47
CA ALA A 31 14.61 33.09 -8.62
C ALA A 31 13.75 32.94 -7.34
N HIS A 32 13.24 34.05 -6.81
CA HIS A 32 12.36 34.06 -5.65
C HIS A 32 10.95 33.53 -6.00
N GLU A 33 10.41 33.88 -7.16
CA GLU A 33 9.16 33.32 -7.69
C GLU A 33 9.27 31.80 -7.91
N LEU A 34 10.36 31.34 -8.53
CA LEU A 34 10.66 29.91 -8.70
C LEU A 34 10.74 29.19 -7.35
N ALA A 35 11.47 29.76 -6.38
CA ALA A 35 11.57 29.19 -5.05
C ALA A 35 10.20 29.11 -4.34
N MET A 36 9.33 30.12 -4.53
CA MET A 36 7.97 30.08 -3.99
C MET A 36 7.13 28.99 -4.66
N LEU A 37 7.20 28.87 -5.99
CA LEU A 37 6.47 27.84 -6.75
C LEU A 37 6.94 26.44 -6.36
N ASP A 38 8.24 26.21 -6.22
CA ASP A 38 8.79 24.92 -5.79
C ASP A 38 8.29 24.54 -4.40
N ARG A 39 8.25 25.50 -3.46
CA ARG A 39 7.71 25.25 -2.12
C ARG A 39 6.22 24.95 -2.12
N GLN A 40 5.45 25.63 -2.98
CA GLN A 40 4.03 25.33 -3.16
C GLN A 40 3.84 23.93 -3.77
N PHE A 41 4.66 23.57 -4.75
CA PHE A 41 4.63 22.26 -5.39
C PHE A 41 5.00 21.13 -4.41
N GLU A 42 6.00 21.33 -3.55
CA GLU A 42 6.34 20.38 -2.48
C GLU A 42 5.18 20.20 -1.49
N LEU A 43 4.53 21.30 -1.10
CA LEU A 43 3.35 21.25 -0.23
C LEU A 43 2.17 20.53 -0.89
N GLU A 44 1.88 20.80 -2.16
CA GLU A 44 0.85 20.08 -2.90
C GLU A 44 1.20 18.59 -3.06
N LYS A 45 2.46 18.26 -3.36
CA LYS A 45 2.92 16.87 -3.47
C LYS A 45 2.76 16.13 -2.15
N SER A 46 3.12 16.75 -1.02
CA SER A 46 2.93 16.16 0.31
C SER A 46 1.45 15.98 0.66
N ARG A 47 0.59 16.96 0.35
CA ARG A 47 -0.86 16.85 0.53
C ARG A 47 -1.46 15.76 -0.36
N ALA A 48 -1.03 15.67 -1.61
CA ALA A 48 -1.48 14.64 -2.53
C ALA A 48 -1.04 13.24 -2.08
N ALA A 49 0.15 13.10 -1.49
CA ALA A 49 0.60 11.85 -0.88
C ALA A 49 -0.28 11.49 0.33
N ALA A 50 -0.49 12.42 1.26
CA ALA A 50 -1.34 12.20 2.43
C ALA A 50 -2.79 11.83 2.04
N HIS A 51 -3.36 12.50 1.03
CA HIS A 51 -4.69 12.19 0.55
C HIS A 51 -4.79 10.81 -0.10
N LYS A 52 -3.74 10.34 -0.81
CA LYS A 52 -3.68 8.98 -1.34
C LYS A 52 -3.67 7.95 -0.21
N ASP A 53 -2.93 8.18 0.85
CA ASP A 53 -2.86 7.27 2.00
C ASP A 53 -4.23 7.16 2.70
N GLU A 54 -4.94 8.27 2.88
CA GLU A 54 -6.32 8.28 3.40
C GLU A 54 -7.30 7.52 2.48
N LEU A 55 -7.17 7.69 1.17
CA LEU A 55 -8.02 6.98 0.20
C LEU A 55 -7.75 5.48 0.19
N GLN A 56 -6.49 5.07 0.34
CA GLN A 56 -6.11 3.65 0.44
C GLN A 56 -6.71 3.00 1.69
N LEU A 57 -6.59 3.64 2.86
CA LEU A 57 -7.15 3.13 4.10
C LEU A 57 -8.68 2.95 4.03
N THR A 58 -9.38 3.89 3.39
CA THR A 58 -10.85 3.81 3.23
C THR A 58 -11.27 2.79 2.19
N THR A 59 -10.52 2.66 1.09
CA THR A 59 -10.79 1.68 0.04
C THR A 59 -10.56 0.25 0.54
N ASP A 60 -9.48 0.00 1.28
CA ASP A 60 -9.17 -1.31 1.85
C ASP A 60 -10.26 -1.76 2.83
N ALA A 61 -10.77 -0.86 3.66
CA ALA A 61 -11.87 -1.15 4.57
C ALA A 61 -13.18 -1.48 3.80
N ALA A 62 -13.51 -0.71 2.76
CA ALA A 62 -14.70 -0.94 1.95
C ALA A 62 -14.62 -2.25 1.15
N GLN A 63 -13.46 -2.57 0.57
CA GLN A 63 -13.21 -3.84 -0.11
C GLN A 63 -13.33 -5.03 0.85
N THR A 64 -12.78 -4.90 2.07
CA THR A 64 -12.88 -5.93 3.11
C THR A 64 -14.34 -6.16 3.51
N LEU A 65 -15.13 -5.10 3.69
CA LEU A 65 -16.57 -5.18 3.97
C LEU A 65 -17.36 -5.83 2.82
N ALA A 66 -17.08 -5.46 1.57
CA ALA A 66 -17.73 -6.04 0.41
C ALA A 66 -17.40 -7.54 0.26
N LEU A 67 -16.16 -7.93 0.53
CA LEU A 67 -15.76 -9.35 0.56
C LEU A 67 -16.47 -10.10 1.68
N LEU A 68 -16.62 -9.51 2.87
CA LEU A 68 -17.36 -10.11 3.97
C LEU A 68 -18.85 -10.29 3.64
N ASP A 69 -19.47 -9.33 2.97
CA ASP A 69 -20.88 -9.42 2.56
C ASP A 69 -21.10 -10.45 1.44
N ALA A 70 -20.17 -10.53 0.48
CA ALA A 70 -20.14 -11.58 -0.53
C ALA A 70 -19.97 -12.97 0.09
N GLN A 71 -19.11 -13.11 1.10
CA GLN A 71 -18.97 -14.36 1.85
C GLN A 71 -20.26 -14.70 2.62
N LYS A 72 -20.89 -13.72 3.27
CA LYS A 72 -22.15 -13.91 4.01
C LYS A 72 -23.27 -14.40 3.09
N SER A 73 -23.45 -13.78 1.92
CA SER A 73 -24.47 -14.19 0.95
C SER A 73 -24.21 -15.61 0.39
N ALA A 74 -22.95 -15.95 0.12
CA ALA A 74 -22.57 -17.31 -0.29
C ALA A 74 -22.83 -18.35 0.82
N LEU A 75 -22.63 -17.99 2.09
CA LEU A 75 -22.92 -18.85 3.24
C LEU A 75 -24.43 -19.11 3.39
N VAL A 76 -25.28 -18.09 3.15
CA VAL A 76 -26.75 -18.20 3.20
C VAL A 76 -27.28 -19.08 2.07
N GLY A 77 -26.71 -18.97 0.87
CA GLY A 77 -27.09 -19.83 -0.27
C GLY A 77 -26.77 -21.32 -0.06
N GLN A 78 -25.69 -21.64 0.66
CA GLN A 78 -25.33 -23.02 0.99
C GLN A 78 -26.19 -23.64 2.10
N ALA A 79 -26.88 -22.83 2.92
CA ALA A 79 -27.66 -23.31 4.07
C ALA A 79 -29.10 -23.73 3.73
N GLN A 80 -29.50 -23.69 2.44
CA GLN A 80 -30.81 -24.19 2.04
C GLN A 80 -30.79 -25.71 1.91
N LEU A 81 -31.43 -26.38 2.87
CA LEU A 81 -31.66 -27.81 2.83
C LEU A 81 -32.68 -28.13 1.72
N THR A 82 -32.29 -28.99 0.81
CA THR A 82 -33.09 -29.43 -0.35
C THR A 82 -34.21 -30.40 0.04
N GLY A 83 -34.21 -30.88 1.29
CA GLY A 83 -35.21 -31.83 1.82
C GLY A 83 -34.93 -33.28 1.42
N THR A 84 -33.82 -33.55 0.74
CA THR A 84 -33.39 -34.88 0.31
C THR A 84 -32.19 -35.32 1.15
N TRP A 85 -32.41 -36.32 2.02
CA TRP A 85 -31.46 -36.66 3.09
C TRP A 85 -30.02 -36.97 2.63
N TRP A 86 -29.85 -37.58 1.46
CA TRP A 86 -28.53 -37.91 0.92
C TRP A 86 -27.83 -36.71 0.27
N VAL A 87 -28.59 -35.81 -0.38
CA VAL A 87 -28.08 -34.56 -0.95
C VAL A 87 -27.66 -33.62 0.18
N ASP A 88 -28.50 -33.51 1.20
CA ASP A 88 -28.25 -32.66 2.35
C ASP A 88 -27.07 -33.18 3.19
N ALA A 89 -26.94 -34.51 3.37
CA ALA A 89 -25.77 -35.11 4.02
C ALA A 89 -24.47 -34.85 3.23
N LEU A 90 -24.50 -34.97 1.91
CA LEU A 90 -23.35 -34.69 1.06
C LEU A 90 -22.98 -33.19 1.09
N ASN A 91 -23.98 -32.30 1.02
CA ASN A 91 -23.79 -30.85 1.10
C ASN A 91 -23.16 -30.42 2.44
N ILE A 92 -23.65 -30.99 3.56
CA ILE A 92 -23.08 -30.77 4.90
C ILE A 92 -21.62 -31.24 4.97
N LEU A 93 -21.25 -32.33 4.29
CA LEU A 93 -19.90 -32.88 4.30
C LEU A 93 -18.93 -32.16 3.36
N VAL A 94 -19.40 -31.57 2.26
CA VAL A 94 -18.55 -30.87 1.29
C VAL A 94 -17.82 -29.71 1.95
N ARG A 95 -18.46 -28.96 2.85
CA ARG A 95 -17.84 -27.79 3.50
C ARG A 95 -16.66 -28.18 4.43
N PRO A 96 -16.79 -29.14 5.36
CA PRO A 96 -15.66 -29.68 6.11
C PRO A 96 -14.61 -30.32 5.21
N LEU A 97 -15.01 -31.16 4.26
CA LEU A 97 -14.08 -31.91 3.41
C LEU A 97 -13.19 -30.99 2.59
N THR A 98 -13.78 -29.96 1.98
CA THR A 98 -13.03 -28.96 1.19
C THR A 98 -12.05 -28.20 2.07
N THR A 99 -12.45 -27.85 3.29
CA THR A 99 -11.58 -27.15 4.25
C THR A 99 -10.39 -28.01 4.63
N TYR A 100 -10.61 -29.27 5.01
CA TYR A 100 -9.53 -30.19 5.37
C TYR A 100 -8.61 -30.50 4.18
N TYR A 101 -9.17 -30.66 2.98
CA TYR A 101 -8.39 -30.89 1.77
C TYR A 101 -7.46 -29.71 1.46
N MET A 102 -7.97 -28.48 1.52
CA MET A 102 -7.15 -27.29 1.29
C MET A 102 -6.09 -27.10 2.37
N LEU A 103 -6.44 -27.33 3.65
CA LEU A 103 -5.48 -27.28 4.76
C LEU A 103 -4.37 -28.33 4.60
N LEU A 104 -4.72 -29.54 4.15
CA LEU A 104 -3.77 -30.62 3.92
C LEU A 104 -2.83 -30.27 2.74
N LEU A 105 -3.37 -29.77 1.63
CA LEU A 105 -2.54 -29.31 0.50
C LEU A 105 -1.60 -28.18 0.91
N TYR A 106 -2.08 -27.23 1.71
CA TYR A 106 -1.27 -26.14 2.26
C TYR A 106 -0.10 -26.68 3.10
N GLY A 107 -0.39 -27.60 4.03
CA GLY A 107 0.64 -28.24 4.85
C GLY A 107 1.67 -29.00 4.00
N LEU A 108 1.22 -29.77 3.01
CA LEU A 108 2.10 -30.47 2.08
C LEU A 108 2.99 -29.51 1.27
N ALA A 109 2.43 -28.40 0.79
CA ALA A 109 3.18 -27.38 0.06
C ALA A 109 4.28 -26.75 0.92
N LYS A 110 3.97 -26.37 2.18
CA LYS A 110 4.97 -25.84 3.13
C LYS A 110 6.06 -26.87 3.45
N VAL A 111 5.70 -28.14 3.65
CA VAL A 111 6.66 -29.23 3.87
C VAL A 111 7.56 -29.42 2.64
N ALA A 112 7.00 -29.38 1.43
CA ALA A 112 7.77 -29.47 0.19
C ALA A 112 8.73 -28.28 0.04
N LEU A 113 8.28 -27.06 0.34
CA LEU A 113 9.09 -25.85 0.26
C LEU A 113 10.26 -25.89 1.26
N PHE A 114 9.99 -26.36 2.48
CA PHE A 114 11.01 -26.60 3.49
C PHE A 114 12.00 -27.69 3.05
N ALA A 115 11.51 -28.82 2.51
CA ALA A 115 12.35 -29.90 2.02
C ALA A 115 13.29 -29.42 0.91
N VAL A 116 12.80 -28.61 -0.04
CA VAL A 116 13.62 -28.00 -1.10
C VAL A 116 14.66 -27.03 -0.54
N ALA A 117 14.30 -26.21 0.45
CA ALA A 117 15.21 -25.27 1.08
C ALA A 117 16.36 -25.97 1.83
N VAL A 118 16.08 -27.10 2.48
CA VAL A 118 17.11 -27.91 3.15
C VAL A 118 17.96 -28.68 2.13
N HIS A 119 17.34 -29.24 1.09
CA HIS A 119 18.06 -30.04 0.07
C HIS A 119 18.97 -29.18 -0.83
N SER A 120 18.66 -27.89 -0.99
CA SER A 120 19.49 -26.94 -1.73
C SER A 120 20.71 -26.44 -0.94
N GLY A 121 21.00 -27.03 0.23
CA GLY A 121 22.13 -26.66 1.09
C GLY A 121 21.83 -25.48 2.02
N GLY A 122 20.58 -25.03 2.09
CA GLY A 122 20.14 -24.00 3.02
C GLY A 122 20.23 -24.47 4.47
N ASN A 123 20.56 -23.54 5.38
CA ASN A 123 20.53 -23.82 6.80
C ASN A 123 19.09 -24.10 7.26
N VAL A 124 18.87 -25.19 8.01
CA VAL A 124 17.55 -25.59 8.52
C VAL A 124 16.85 -24.46 9.28
N TRP A 125 17.59 -23.71 10.10
CA TRP A 125 17.05 -22.57 10.85
C TRP A 125 16.59 -21.44 9.92
N GLN A 126 17.36 -21.18 8.87
CA GLN A 126 16.98 -20.18 7.86
C GLN A 126 15.76 -20.64 7.05
N ALA A 127 15.64 -21.94 6.74
CA ALA A 127 14.49 -22.51 6.08
C ALA A 127 13.21 -22.41 6.94
N VAL A 128 13.29 -22.61 8.25
CA VAL A 128 12.16 -22.38 9.18
C VAL A 128 11.74 -20.91 9.19
N LEU A 129 12.71 -20.00 9.27
CA LEU A 129 12.44 -18.55 9.26
C LEU A 129 11.82 -18.08 7.93
N GLN A 130 12.21 -18.68 6.81
CA GLN A 130 11.62 -18.41 5.50
C GLN A 130 10.26 -19.08 5.31
N ALA A 131 10.04 -20.23 5.94
CA ALA A 131 8.77 -20.94 5.91
C ALA A 131 7.66 -20.18 6.66
N TYR A 132 8.00 -19.25 7.57
CA TYR A 132 7.04 -18.36 8.22
C TYR A 132 7.04 -16.97 7.56
N ASP A 133 6.07 -16.74 6.67
CA ASP A 133 6.03 -15.57 5.80
C ASP A 133 4.97 -14.53 6.23
N SER A 134 4.78 -13.50 5.40
CA SER A 134 3.69 -12.51 5.60
C SER A 134 2.30 -13.12 5.43
N GLU A 135 2.15 -14.13 4.60
CA GLU A 135 0.86 -14.80 4.37
C GLU A 135 0.47 -15.66 5.57
N ASP A 136 1.41 -16.37 6.21
CA ASP A 136 1.17 -17.10 7.47
C ASP A 136 0.71 -16.17 8.59
N ARG A 137 1.29 -14.97 8.68
CA ARG A 137 0.88 -13.94 9.64
C ARG A 137 -0.52 -13.44 9.36
N ALA A 138 -0.86 -13.23 8.08
CA ALA A 138 -2.20 -12.85 7.67
C ALA A 138 -3.22 -13.97 7.99
N LEU A 139 -2.88 -15.23 7.69
CA LEU A 139 -3.69 -16.41 8.03
C LEU A 139 -3.91 -16.53 9.54
N LEU A 140 -2.85 -16.41 10.35
CA LEU A 140 -2.94 -16.44 11.81
C LEU A 140 -3.85 -15.33 12.32
N THR A 141 -3.67 -14.10 11.81
CA THR A 141 -4.50 -12.95 12.18
C THR A 141 -5.95 -13.16 11.79
N GLY A 142 -6.21 -13.76 10.62
CA GLY A 142 -7.55 -14.14 10.17
C GLY A 142 -8.21 -15.18 11.07
N ILE A 143 -7.48 -16.23 11.44
CA ILE A 143 -7.96 -17.29 12.35
C ILE A 143 -8.26 -16.70 13.74
N LEU A 144 -7.35 -15.86 14.27
CA LEU A 144 -7.55 -15.19 15.55
C LEU A 144 -8.75 -14.23 15.49
N SER A 145 -8.91 -13.49 14.40
CA SER A 145 -10.06 -12.60 14.22
C SER A 145 -11.38 -13.37 14.14
N PHE A 146 -11.42 -14.47 13.38
CA PHE A 146 -12.59 -15.34 13.32
C PHE A 146 -12.97 -15.89 14.70
N TRP A 147 -12.00 -16.48 15.41
CA TRP A 147 -12.26 -17.09 16.71
C TRP A 147 -12.50 -16.04 17.79
N PHE A 148 -11.77 -14.94 17.89
CA PHE A 148 -11.91 -14.01 19.02
C PHE A 148 -12.90 -12.87 18.74
N VAL A 149 -12.99 -12.35 17.52
CA VAL A 149 -13.91 -11.25 17.17
C VAL A 149 -15.27 -11.81 16.74
N GLY A 150 -15.28 -12.84 15.88
CA GLY A 150 -16.52 -13.47 15.40
C GLY A 150 -17.38 -14.04 16.54
N ARG A 151 -16.77 -14.80 17.47
CA ARG A 151 -17.49 -15.37 18.62
C ARG A 151 -18.04 -14.33 19.60
N VAL A 152 -17.47 -13.12 19.65
CA VAL A 152 -17.98 -12.03 20.50
C VAL A 152 -19.23 -11.39 19.89
N LEU A 153 -19.31 -11.33 18.56
CA LEU A 153 -20.47 -10.80 17.83
C LEU A 153 -21.65 -11.78 17.87
N ASP A 154 -21.40 -13.09 17.75
CA ASP A 154 -22.45 -14.13 17.85
C ASP A 154 -23.14 -14.18 19.23
N LYS A 155 -22.51 -13.63 20.27
CA LYS A 155 -23.08 -13.60 21.62
C LYS A 155 -24.07 -12.45 21.85
N LYS A 156 -24.27 -11.57 20.86
CA LYS A 156 -25.10 -10.36 20.98
C LYS A 156 -26.34 -10.33 20.06
N SER A 157 -26.67 -11.39 19.33
CA SER A 157 -27.96 -11.50 18.59
C SER A 157 -28.94 -12.41 19.30
#